data_AF-A0A967EL55-F1
#
_entry.id   AF-A0A967EL55-F1
#
_cell.length_a   1.000
_cell.length_b   1.000
_cell.length_c   1.000
_cell.angle_alpha   90.00
_cell.angle_beta   90.00
_cell.angle_gamma   90.00
#
_symmetry.space_group_name_H-M   'P 1'
#
loop_
_entity.id
_entity.type
_entity.pdbx_description
1 polymer ?
#
loop_
_entity_poly.entity_id
_entity_poly.type
_entity_poly.pdbx_seq_one_letter_code
_entity_poly.pdbx_strand_id
1 'polypeptide(L)'
;MTYLEILTDICSQVADPDLDTYKERAKDHFLRAISGKVNEWAKAEKWVEIEQSIPGFIKTKTDVDFSDAGDTEDLNSLKIFTILSYFLPPGTDKKVIITEKDPAELNRMSSIETLQPTDNDLFIYRIGNNLYGLVGSGTPVFTLGADTLIMEYVEDIDDSAWNDTTDLQAAASYQLSYTFMRECIDIAAKTLLDEVRL
;
A
#
# COMPACT_ATOMS: atom_id res chain seq x y z
N MET A 1 -5.24 22.12 3.99
CA MET A 1 -5.16 22.05 5.47
C MET A 1 -3.72 21.73 5.79
N THR A 2 -3.08 22.62 6.53
CA THR A 2 -1.67 22.48 6.86
C THR A 2 -1.47 21.39 7.90
N TYR A 3 -0.27 20.82 7.95
CA TYR A 3 0.06 19.82 8.95
C TYR A 3 -0.08 20.38 10.37
N LEU A 4 0.27 21.65 10.61
CA LEU A 4 0.06 22.30 11.90
C LEU A 4 -1.43 22.36 12.29
N GLU A 5 -2.31 22.74 11.36
CA GLU A 5 -3.77 22.79 11.61
C GLU A 5 -4.32 21.42 12.02
N ILE A 6 -3.83 20.34 11.40
CA ILE A 6 -4.20 18.97 11.74
C ILE A 6 -3.79 18.63 13.17
N LEU A 7 -2.53 18.91 13.53
CA LEU A 7 -2.01 18.63 14.86
C LEU A 7 -2.73 19.46 15.92
N THR A 8 -3.00 20.74 15.65
CA THR A 8 -3.76 21.63 16.52
C THR A 8 -5.17 21.10 16.75
N ASP A 9 -5.86 20.60 15.71
CA ASP A 9 -7.19 20.03 15.85
C ASP A 9 -7.16 18.79 16.76
N ILE A 10 -6.27 17.84 16.49
CA ILE A 10 -6.10 16.62 17.30
C ILE A 10 -5.82 16.98 18.77
N CYS A 11 -4.88 17.90 19.03
CA CYS A 11 -4.49 18.25 20.39
C CYS A 11 -5.57 19.09 21.11
N SER A 12 -6.33 19.92 20.39
CA SER A 12 -7.44 20.68 20.96
C SER A 12 -8.51 19.75 21.56
N GLN A 13 -8.72 18.57 20.97
CA GLN A 13 -9.67 17.58 21.47
C GLN A 13 -9.21 16.88 22.76
N VAL A 14 -7.93 16.98 23.11
CA VAL A 14 -7.34 16.47 24.37
C VAL A 14 -6.90 17.60 25.32
N ALA A 15 -7.44 18.80 25.13
CA ALA A 15 -7.18 20.00 25.94
C ALA A 15 -5.73 20.53 25.87
N ASP A 16 -5.04 20.37 24.73
CA ASP A 16 -3.71 20.93 24.46
C ASP A 16 -3.68 21.74 23.13
N PRO A 17 -4.48 22.81 22.99
CA PRO A 17 -4.59 23.54 21.73
C PRO A 17 -3.29 24.23 21.29
N ASP A 18 -2.40 24.54 22.23
CA ASP A 18 -1.12 25.22 21.98
C ASP A 18 0.02 24.25 21.63
N LEU A 19 -0.25 22.93 21.60
CA LEU A 19 0.70 21.88 21.23
C LEU A 19 1.90 21.72 22.19
N ASP A 20 1.75 22.15 23.45
CA ASP A 20 2.85 22.19 24.41
C ASP A 20 3.24 20.79 24.90
N THR A 21 2.26 19.88 24.98
CA THR A 21 2.43 18.59 25.66
C THR A 21 2.39 17.42 24.69
N TYR A 22 1.44 17.42 23.75
CA TYR A 22 1.06 16.25 22.98
C TYR A 22 1.40 16.33 21.48
N LYS A 23 2.10 17.37 21.00
CA LYS A 23 2.42 17.54 19.57
C LYS A 23 2.97 16.27 18.91
N GLU A 24 4.05 15.71 19.46
CA GLU A 24 4.70 14.52 18.89
C GLU A 24 3.83 13.26 19.01
N ARG A 25 2.99 13.16 20.05
CA ARG A 25 2.02 12.07 20.18
C ARG A 25 0.91 12.18 19.13
N ALA A 26 0.39 13.38 18.92
CA ALA A 26 -0.62 13.62 17.90
C ALA A 26 -0.12 13.27 16.50
N LYS A 27 1.16 13.53 16.18
CA LYS A 27 1.79 13.07 14.93
C LYS A 27 1.74 11.55 14.78
N ASP A 28 2.22 10.81 15.77
CA ASP A 28 2.23 9.34 15.77
C ASP A 28 0.81 8.78 15.65
N HIS A 29 -0.16 9.31 16.39
CA HIS A 29 -1.56 8.91 16.29
C HIS A 29 -2.18 9.24 14.93
N PHE A 30 -1.83 10.37 14.31
CA PHE A 30 -2.30 10.74 12.98
C PHE A 30 -1.76 9.81 11.89
N LEU A 31 -0.46 9.52 11.90
CA LEU A 31 0.15 8.57 10.96
C LEU A 31 -0.46 7.17 11.12
N ARG A 32 -0.66 6.70 12.35
CA ARG A 32 -1.35 5.43 12.62
C ARG A 32 -2.79 5.42 12.14
N ALA A 33 -3.51 6.53 12.28
CA ALA A 33 -4.88 6.64 11.77
C ALA A 33 -4.92 6.53 10.25
N ILE A 34 -4.00 7.20 9.55
CA ILE A 34 -3.84 7.09 8.10
C ILE A 34 -3.55 5.63 7.71
N SER A 35 -2.48 5.03 8.23
CA SER A 35 -2.10 3.65 7.90
C SER A 35 -3.21 2.65 8.24
N GLY A 36 -3.87 2.83 9.38
CA GLY A 36 -5.00 2.00 9.82
C GLY A 36 -6.17 2.06 8.84
N LYS A 37 -6.52 3.26 8.38
CA LYS A 37 -7.62 3.48 7.44
C LYS A 37 -7.33 2.92 6.05
N VAL A 38 -6.12 3.13 5.54
CA VAL A 38 -5.69 2.57 4.24
C VAL A 38 -5.71 1.05 4.30
N ASN A 39 -5.22 0.44 5.38
CA ASN A 39 -5.25 -1.01 5.56
C ASN A 39 -6.68 -1.57 5.68
N GLU A 40 -7.58 -0.86 6.37
CA GLU A 40 -9.01 -1.22 6.43
C GLU A 40 -9.63 -1.26 5.03
N TRP A 41 -9.38 -0.22 4.22
CA TRP A 41 -9.91 -0.13 2.86
C TRP A 41 -9.30 -1.15 1.91
N ALA A 42 -7.99 -1.39 2.01
CA ALA A 42 -7.32 -2.39 1.20
C ALA A 42 -7.88 -3.80 1.46
N LYS A 43 -8.09 -4.16 2.73
CA LYS A 43 -8.72 -5.44 3.11
C LYS A 43 -10.18 -5.56 2.66
N ALA A 44 -10.87 -4.43 2.53
CA ALA A 44 -12.24 -4.37 2.05
C ALA A 44 -12.34 -4.18 0.52
N GLU A 45 -11.21 -4.25 -0.20
CA GLU A 45 -11.12 -4.06 -1.65
C GLU A 45 -11.72 -2.71 -2.13
N LYS A 46 -11.63 -1.67 -1.30
CA LYS A 46 -12.14 -0.32 -1.56
C LYS A 46 -11.15 0.55 -2.32
N TRP A 47 -10.78 0.08 -3.52
CA TRP A 47 -9.72 0.70 -4.32
C TRP A 47 -10.06 2.11 -4.79
N VAL A 48 -11.33 2.35 -5.14
CA VAL A 48 -11.81 3.67 -5.57
C VAL A 48 -11.71 4.69 -4.43
N GLU A 49 -12.05 4.29 -3.21
CA GLU A 49 -11.95 5.15 -2.04
C GLU A 49 -10.48 5.50 -1.71
N ILE A 50 -9.55 4.55 -1.87
CA ILE A 50 -8.12 4.79 -1.72
C ILE A 50 -7.64 5.79 -2.76
N GLU A 51 -7.94 5.56 -4.04
CA GLU A 51 -7.52 6.44 -5.14
C GLU A 51 -8.01 7.87 -4.98
N GLN A 52 -9.27 8.05 -4.58
CA GLN A 52 -9.84 9.38 -4.37
C GLN A 52 -9.33 10.08 -3.11
N SER A 53 -8.89 9.31 -2.11
CA SER A 53 -8.52 9.85 -0.80
C SER A 53 -7.04 10.14 -0.63
N ILE A 54 -6.18 9.33 -1.25
CA ILE A 54 -4.72 9.44 -1.12
C ILE A 54 -3.99 9.38 -2.48
N PRO A 55 -4.46 10.07 -3.54
CA PRO A 55 -3.96 9.87 -4.91
C PRO A 55 -2.44 10.06 -5.05
N GLY A 56 -1.83 10.94 -4.23
CA GLY A 56 -0.38 11.18 -4.27
C GLY A 56 0.47 9.99 -3.81
N PHE A 57 -0.10 9.04 -3.06
CA PHE A 57 0.59 7.90 -2.49
C PHE A 57 0.49 6.63 -3.33
N ILE A 58 -0.39 6.63 -4.34
CA ILE A 58 -0.45 5.52 -5.30
C ILE A 58 0.73 5.68 -6.26
N LYS A 59 1.58 4.67 -6.29
CA LYS A 59 2.76 4.59 -7.16
C LYS A 59 2.63 3.38 -8.06
N THR A 60 3.35 3.45 -9.17
CA THR A 60 3.39 2.39 -10.16
C THR A 60 4.84 1.99 -10.39
N LYS A 61 5.13 0.69 -10.30
CA LYS A 61 6.35 0.10 -10.85
C LYS A 61 5.98 -0.57 -12.18
N THR A 62 6.64 -0.18 -13.26
CA THR A 62 6.26 -0.58 -14.64
C THR A 62 7.07 -1.76 -15.18
N ASP A 63 8.06 -2.20 -14.43
CA ASP A 63 9.09 -3.16 -14.81
C ASP A 63 9.25 -4.23 -13.73
N VAL A 64 8.14 -4.75 -13.20
CA VAL A 64 8.20 -5.93 -12.32
C VAL A 64 8.60 -7.12 -13.19
N ASP A 65 9.79 -7.64 -12.95
CA ASP A 65 10.34 -8.79 -13.68
C ASP A 65 10.82 -9.87 -12.70
N PHE A 66 10.94 -11.09 -13.21
CA PHE A 66 11.40 -12.23 -12.43
C PHE A 66 12.66 -12.82 -13.10
N SER A 67 13.69 -11.98 -13.27
CA SER A 67 14.82 -12.25 -14.16
C SER A 67 16.00 -13.03 -13.54
N ASP A 68 16.12 -13.07 -12.21
CA ASP A 68 17.26 -13.69 -11.53
C ASP A 68 16.98 -15.13 -11.05
N ALA A 69 18.06 -15.91 -10.88
CA ALA A 69 18.02 -17.34 -10.53
C ALA A 69 17.31 -17.62 -9.19
N GLY A 70 16.02 -17.96 -9.28
CA GLY A 70 15.11 -18.07 -8.13
C GLY A 70 13.74 -17.38 -8.34
N ASP A 71 13.53 -16.74 -9.50
CA ASP A 71 12.28 -16.14 -9.98
C ASP A 71 11.67 -15.09 -9.04
N THR A 72 12.51 -14.15 -8.59
CA THR A 72 12.10 -13.10 -7.64
C THR A 72 12.30 -11.67 -8.13
N GLU A 73 11.39 -10.79 -7.74
CA GLU A 73 11.56 -9.33 -7.76
C GLU A 73 11.83 -8.83 -6.32
N ASP A 74 12.91 -8.06 -6.13
CA ASP A 74 13.22 -7.41 -4.84
C ASP A 74 12.53 -6.05 -4.73
N LEU A 75 11.62 -5.93 -3.77
CA LEU A 75 10.89 -4.69 -3.50
C LEU A 75 11.50 -3.82 -2.40
N ASN A 76 12.68 -4.16 -1.84
CA ASN A 76 13.27 -3.42 -0.71
C ASN A 76 13.56 -1.94 -1.01
N SER A 77 13.77 -1.59 -2.28
CA SER A 77 13.96 -0.20 -2.70
C SER A 77 12.65 0.60 -2.67
N LEU A 78 11.51 -0.09 -2.65
CA LEU A 78 10.19 0.48 -2.65
C LEU A 78 9.65 0.49 -1.21
N LYS A 79 9.27 1.66 -0.71
CA LYS A 79 8.59 1.77 0.59
C LYS A 79 7.14 1.30 0.43
N ILE A 80 6.89 0.02 0.23
CA ILE A 80 5.53 -0.48 -0.05
C ILE A 80 4.77 -0.69 1.24
N PHE A 81 3.67 0.03 1.39
CA PHE A 81 2.69 -0.21 2.44
C PHE A 81 1.77 -1.38 2.07
N THR A 82 1.09 -1.26 0.93
CA THR A 82 0.22 -2.32 0.39
C THR A 82 0.27 -2.33 -1.12
N ILE A 83 0.14 -3.52 -1.72
CA ILE A 83 -0.01 -3.68 -3.16
C ILE A 83 -1.51 -3.63 -3.47
N LEU A 84 -1.89 -2.94 -4.55
CA LEU A 84 -3.28 -2.75 -4.96
C LEU A 84 -3.63 -3.69 -6.11
N SER A 85 -2.76 -3.78 -7.12
CA SER A 85 -3.02 -4.61 -8.28
C SER A 85 -1.75 -4.95 -9.08
N TYR A 86 -1.87 -5.99 -9.90
CA TYR A 86 -0.92 -6.36 -10.93
C TYR A 86 -1.63 -6.43 -12.27
N PHE A 87 -1.01 -5.92 -13.32
CA PHE A 87 -1.55 -6.01 -14.67
C PHE A 87 -0.46 -6.01 -15.72
N LEU A 88 -0.77 -6.53 -16.90
CA LEU A 88 0.17 -6.52 -18.02
C LEU A 88 0.31 -5.10 -18.60
N PRO A 89 1.49 -4.74 -19.14
CA PRO A 89 1.68 -3.47 -19.82
C PRO A 89 0.66 -3.24 -20.96
N PRO A 90 0.17 -1.99 -21.14
CA PRO A 90 -0.78 -1.69 -22.18
C PRO A 90 -0.21 -1.99 -23.57
N GLY A 91 -1.03 -2.57 -24.45
CA GLY A 91 -0.63 -2.94 -25.81
C GLY A 91 -0.05 -4.34 -25.96
N THR A 92 0.08 -5.10 -24.87
CA THR A 92 0.34 -6.54 -24.92
C THR A 92 -0.85 -7.31 -25.52
N ASP A 93 -0.58 -8.30 -26.36
CA ASP A 93 -1.58 -9.23 -26.90
C ASP A 93 -1.75 -10.48 -26.02
N LYS A 94 -0.91 -10.62 -25.00
CA LYS A 94 -0.91 -11.74 -24.06
C LYS A 94 -2.16 -11.72 -23.18
N LYS A 95 -2.74 -12.91 -23.00
CA LYS A 95 -3.89 -13.14 -22.12
C LYS A 95 -3.45 -13.97 -20.93
N VAL A 96 -3.05 -13.28 -19.87
CA VAL A 96 -2.54 -13.89 -18.64
C VAL A 96 -3.52 -13.63 -17.52
N ILE A 97 -3.87 -14.67 -16.77
CA ILE A 97 -4.67 -14.60 -15.55
C ILE A 97 -3.68 -14.47 -14.40
N ILE A 98 -3.62 -13.28 -13.80
CA ILE A 98 -2.73 -13.00 -12.68
C ILE A 98 -3.49 -13.29 -11.39
N THR A 99 -2.94 -14.17 -10.55
CA THR A 99 -3.56 -14.55 -9.27
C THR A 99 -2.55 -14.42 -8.14
N GLU A 100 -2.88 -13.63 -7.11
CA GLU A 100 -2.10 -13.61 -5.88
C GLU A 100 -2.38 -14.87 -5.05
N LYS A 101 -1.31 -15.49 -4.53
CA LYS A 101 -1.35 -16.70 -3.72
C LYS A 101 -0.72 -16.45 -2.36
N ASP A 102 -1.33 -17.02 -1.33
CA ASP A 102 -0.70 -17.06 -0.01
C ASP A 102 0.48 -18.07 -0.05
N PRO A 103 1.64 -17.76 0.56
CA PRO A 103 2.75 -18.72 0.65
C PRO A 103 2.37 -20.10 1.22
N ALA A 104 1.36 -20.18 2.09
CA ALA A 104 0.84 -21.44 2.62
C ALA A 104 0.13 -22.29 1.55
N GLU A 105 -0.46 -21.68 0.52
CA GLU A 105 -1.09 -22.40 -0.60
C GLU A 105 -0.04 -23.09 -1.48
N LEU A 106 1.16 -22.52 -1.61
CA LEU A 106 2.25 -23.09 -2.42
C LEU A 106 2.67 -24.48 -1.95
N ASN A 107 2.71 -24.69 -0.63
CA ASN A 107 3.02 -25.99 -0.05
C ASN A 107 2.03 -27.05 -0.51
N ARG A 108 0.74 -26.69 -0.66
CA ARG A 108 -0.29 -27.61 -1.14
C ARG A 108 -0.14 -27.89 -2.63
N MET A 109 0.23 -26.88 -3.42
CA MET A 109 0.44 -27.02 -4.86
C MET A 109 1.50 -28.08 -5.19
N SER A 110 2.57 -28.19 -4.40
CA SER A 110 3.61 -29.24 -4.59
C SER A 110 3.07 -30.68 -4.60
N SER A 111 1.88 -30.89 -4.01
CA SER A 111 1.25 -32.20 -3.84
C SER A 111 -0.08 -32.37 -4.58
N ILE A 112 -0.64 -31.28 -5.14
CA ILE A 112 -1.95 -31.28 -5.79
C ILE A 112 -1.82 -30.60 -7.16
N GLU A 113 -1.80 -31.42 -8.21
CA GLU A 113 -1.61 -30.97 -9.61
C GLU A 113 -2.66 -29.96 -10.07
N THR A 114 -3.93 -30.12 -9.65
CA THR A 114 -5.01 -29.20 -10.04
C THR A 114 -4.88 -27.81 -9.44
N LEU A 115 -3.95 -27.60 -8.50
CA LEU A 115 -3.65 -26.28 -7.95
C LEU A 115 -2.46 -25.62 -8.65
N GLN A 116 -1.78 -26.31 -9.56
CA GLN A 116 -0.68 -25.74 -10.35
C GLN A 116 -1.22 -24.75 -11.40
N PRO A 117 -0.46 -23.69 -11.73
CA PRO A 117 -0.85 -22.77 -12.80
C PRO A 117 -0.93 -23.48 -14.15
N THR A 118 -1.91 -23.10 -14.96
CA THR A 118 -2.00 -23.50 -16.37
C THR A 118 -1.12 -22.62 -17.26
N ASP A 119 -1.10 -22.87 -18.58
CA ASP A 119 -0.33 -22.06 -19.53
C ASP A 119 -0.76 -20.58 -19.57
N ASN A 120 -1.99 -20.26 -19.16
CA ASN A 120 -2.47 -18.87 -19.13
C ASN A 120 -2.33 -18.22 -17.74
N ASP A 121 -1.92 -18.96 -16.72
CA ASP A 121 -1.86 -18.45 -15.35
C ASP A 121 -0.46 -17.92 -15.01
N LEU A 122 -0.44 -16.78 -14.33
CA LEU A 122 0.69 -16.31 -13.56
C LEU A 122 0.26 -16.22 -12.10
N PHE A 123 0.83 -17.07 -11.26
CA PHE A 123 0.66 -16.94 -9.82
C PHE A 123 1.78 -16.09 -9.24
N ILE A 124 1.39 -15.15 -8.38
CA ILE A 124 2.32 -14.26 -7.68
C ILE A 124 2.16 -14.49 -6.19
N TYR A 125 3.26 -14.57 -5.47
CA TYR A 125 3.23 -14.62 -4.02
C TYR A 125 4.35 -13.77 -3.44
N ARG A 126 4.12 -13.26 -2.22
CA ARG A 126 5.08 -12.41 -1.52
C ARG A 126 5.62 -13.11 -0.29
N ILE A 127 6.95 -13.12 -0.13
CA ILE A 127 7.62 -13.54 1.11
C ILE A 127 8.55 -12.41 1.54
N GLY A 128 8.22 -11.77 2.66
CA GLY A 128 8.92 -10.56 3.09
C GLY A 128 8.76 -9.45 2.05
N ASN A 129 9.88 -8.92 1.57
CA ASN A 129 9.91 -7.89 0.52
C ASN A 129 10.26 -8.42 -0.87
N ASN A 130 10.17 -9.73 -1.08
CA ASN A 130 10.39 -10.33 -2.39
C ASN A 130 9.07 -10.81 -2.96
N LEU A 131 8.80 -10.48 -4.22
CA LEU A 131 7.75 -11.13 -5.02
C LEU A 131 8.34 -12.30 -5.76
N TYR A 132 7.53 -13.32 -5.96
CA TYR A 132 7.90 -14.50 -6.70
C TYR A 132 6.84 -14.76 -7.76
N GLY A 133 7.30 -15.15 -8.94
CA GLY A 133 6.44 -15.57 -10.04
C GLY A 133 6.41 -17.09 -10.16
N LEU A 134 5.25 -17.64 -10.53
CA LEU A 134 5.10 -19.05 -10.87
C LEU A 134 4.18 -19.21 -12.08
N VAL A 135 4.66 -19.91 -13.09
CA VAL A 135 3.95 -20.17 -14.36
C VAL A 135 3.82 -21.67 -14.60
N GLY A 136 2.91 -22.06 -15.50
CA GLY A 136 2.74 -23.45 -15.90
C GLY A 136 3.99 -24.07 -16.51
N SER A 137 4.20 -25.38 -16.32
CA SER A 137 5.35 -26.13 -16.83
C SER A 137 5.28 -26.46 -18.33
N GLY A 138 4.19 -26.06 -19.00
CA GLY A 138 3.94 -26.30 -20.41
C GLY A 138 4.57 -25.23 -21.30
N THR A 139 3.73 -24.50 -22.03
CA THR A 139 4.15 -23.36 -22.86
C THR A 139 3.44 -22.12 -22.32
N PRO A 140 3.93 -21.54 -21.21
CA PRO A 140 3.24 -20.45 -20.55
C PRO A 140 3.22 -19.20 -21.43
N VAL A 141 2.07 -18.52 -21.46
CA VAL A 141 1.87 -17.27 -22.20
C VAL A 141 2.73 -16.15 -21.61
N PHE A 142 2.84 -16.12 -20.28
CA PHE A 142 3.78 -15.27 -19.56
C PHE A 142 5.10 -16.00 -19.37
N THR A 143 6.21 -15.38 -19.76
CA THR A 143 7.56 -15.93 -19.65
C THR A 143 8.35 -15.16 -18.60
N LEU A 144 8.65 -15.83 -17.48
CA LEU A 144 9.52 -15.27 -16.43
C LEU A 144 10.87 -14.86 -17.01
N GLY A 145 11.39 -13.71 -16.57
CA GLY A 145 12.64 -13.11 -17.05
C GLY A 145 12.62 -12.52 -18.46
N ALA A 146 11.52 -12.63 -19.20
CA ALA A 146 11.35 -12.00 -20.51
C ALA A 146 10.18 -11.01 -20.53
N ASP A 147 9.10 -11.32 -19.83
CA ASP A 147 7.95 -10.45 -19.68
C ASP A 147 7.98 -9.68 -18.37
N THR A 148 7.38 -8.49 -18.38
CA THR A 148 7.22 -7.66 -17.21
C THR A 148 5.74 -7.45 -16.86
N LEU A 149 5.50 -7.12 -15.60
CA LEU A 149 4.22 -6.63 -15.10
C LEU A 149 4.32 -5.17 -14.69
N ILE A 150 3.16 -4.54 -14.66
CA ILE A 150 2.95 -3.31 -13.92
C ILE A 150 2.33 -3.67 -12.57
N MET A 151 2.91 -3.13 -11.51
CA MET A 151 2.40 -3.21 -10.14
C MET A 151 2.00 -1.83 -9.67
N GLU A 152 0.78 -1.72 -9.16
CA GLU A 152 0.29 -0.53 -8.49
C GLU A 152 0.27 -0.78 -6.99
N TYR A 153 0.80 0.17 -6.21
CA TYR A 153 0.95 0.04 -4.78
C TYR A 153 0.78 1.38 -4.08
N VAL A 154 0.46 1.33 -2.79
CA VAL A 154 0.51 2.49 -1.90
C VAL A 154 1.91 2.55 -1.30
N GLU A 155 2.61 3.66 -1.54
CA GLU A 155 3.85 3.98 -0.85
C GLU A 155 3.59 4.31 0.62
N ASP A 156 4.51 3.89 1.49
CA ASP A 156 4.44 4.12 2.93
C ASP A 156 4.34 5.61 3.23
N ILE A 157 3.45 5.93 4.15
CA ILE A 157 3.10 7.30 4.49
C ILE A 157 3.89 7.67 5.73
N ASP A 158 5.05 8.30 5.52
CA ASP A 158 5.85 8.89 6.59
C ASP A 158 5.72 10.43 6.61
N ASP A 159 5.90 11.05 7.77
CA ASP A 159 5.87 12.51 7.92
C ASP A 159 7.24 13.17 7.68
N SER A 160 8.20 12.44 7.12
CA SER A 160 9.59 12.91 6.99
C SER A 160 9.72 14.17 6.12
N ALA A 161 8.78 14.38 5.20
CA ALA A 161 8.70 15.54 4.32
C ALA A 161 7.70 16.61 4.80
N TRP A 162 7.00 16.38 5.93
CA TRP A 162 5.95 17.28 6.41
C TRP A 162 6.49 18.23 7.48
N ASN A 163 6.19 19.52 7.33
CA ASN A 163 6.46 20.53 8.32
C ASN A 163 5.18 21.32 8.62
N ASP A 164 5.23 22.19 9.62
CA ASP A 164 4.06 22.95 10.10
C ASP A 164 3.33 23.72 8.98
N THR A 165 4.02 24.10 7.89
CA THR A 165 3.44 24.82 6.74
C THR A 165 3.00 23.93 5.58
N THR A 166 3.29 22.63 5.62
CA THR A 166 2.96 21.69 4.54
C THR A 166 1.45 21.57 4.41
N ASP A 167 0.90 21.94 3.25
CA ASP A 167 -0.51 21.70 2.92
C ASP A 167 -0.71 20.30 2.34
N LEU A 168 -1.27 19.40 3.15
CA LEU A 168 -1.51 18.01 2.77
C LEU A 168 -2.64 17.85 1.74
N GLN A 169 -3.42 18.89 1.44
CA GLN A 169 -4.46 18.84 0.37
C GLN A 169 -3.96 19.31 -0.99
N ALA A 170 -2.89 20.10 -1.02
CA ALA A 170 -2.41 20.77 -2.21
C ALA A 170 -1.07 20.23 -2.71
N ALA A 171 -0.40 19.38 -1.92
CA ALA A 171 0.87 18.81 -2.30
C ALA A 171 0.73 17.78 -3.42
N ALA A 172 1.41 18.01 -4.53
CA ALA A 172 1.37 17.13 -5.69
C ALA A 172 1.82 15.69 -5.38
N SER A 173 2.76 15.52 -4.45
CA SER A 173 3.39 14.22 -4.17
C SER A 173 2.72 13.40 -3.06
N TYR A 174 1.80 13.98 -2.27
CA TYR A 174 1.23 13.36 -1.07
C TYR A 174 -0.16 13.93 -0.73
N GLN A 175 -0.99 14.12 -1.76
CA GLN A 175 -2.31 14.72 -1.62
C GLN A 175 -3.27 13.80 -0.83
N LEU A 176 -3.80 14.32 0.28
CA LEU A 176 -4.85 13.73 1.10
C LEU A 176 -6.16 14.50 0.90
N SER A 177 -7.28 13.79 0.69
CA SER A 177 -8.59 14.42 0.58
C SER A 177 -9.05 15.01 1.93
N TYR A 178 -9.85 16.07 1.88
CA TYR A 178 -10.38 16.71 3.08
C TYR A 178 -11.14 15.71 3.98
N THR A 179 -12.06 14.93 3.39
CA THR A 179 -12.87 13.94 4.11
C THR A 179 -11.99 12.89 4.77
N PHE A 180 -10.99 12.38 4.04
CA PHE A 180 -10.06 11.39 4.58
C PHE A 180 -9.28 11.92 5.79
N MET A 181 -8.75 13.14 5.69
CA MET A 181 -8.03 13.75 6.81
C MET A 181 -8.94 13.98 8.02
N ARG A 182 -10.19 14.42 7.83
CA ARG A 182 -11.13 14.59 8.94
C ARG A 182 -11.37 13.29 9.70
N GLU A 183 -11.59 12.19 8.97
CA GLU A 183 -11.75 10.87 9.58
C GLU A 183 -10.48 10.46 10.34
N CYS A 184 -9.30 10.70 9.77
CA CYS A 184 -8.03 10.38 10.43
C CYS A 184 -7.78 11.25 11.68
N ILE A 185 -8.15 12.54 11.65
CA ILE A 185 -8.09 13.44 12.81
C ILE A 185 -8.98 12.91 13.94
N ASP A 186 -10.22 12.54 13.63
CA ASP A 186 -11.17 12.07 14.64
C ASP A 186 -10.72 10.73 15.27
N ILE A 187 -10.14 9.83 14.45
CA ILE A 187 -9.52 8.59 14.95
C ILE A 187 -8.32 8.90 15.84
N ALA A 188 -7.40 9.74 15.37
CA ALA A 188 -6.16 10.06 16.09
C ALA A 188 -6.43 10.77 17.43
N ALA A 189 -7.38 11.72 17.44
CA ALA A 189 -7.78 12.43 18.65
C ALA A 189 -8.40 11.47 19.67
N LYS A 190 -9.26 10.54 19.21
CA LYS A 190 -9.85 9.53 20.08
C LYS A 190 -8.81 8.60 20.69
N THR A 191 -7.88 8.09 19.89
CA THR A 191 -6.84 7.16 20.38
C THR A 191 -5.85 7.85 21.31
N LEU A 192 -5.52 9.12 21.05
CA LEU A 192 -4.70 9.93 21.95
C LEU A 192 -5.43 10.21 23.27
N LEU A 193 -6.72 10.56 23.23
CA LEU A 193 -7.52 10.80 24.42
C LEU A 193 -7.60 9.57 25.32
N ASP A 194 -7.77 8.40 24.71
CA ASP A 194 -7.80 7.13 25.43
C ASP A 194 -6.44 6.82 26.07
N GLU A 195 -5.32 7.13 25.41
CA GLU A 195 -3.97 6.99 25.97
C GLU A 195 -3.73 7.91 27.17
N VAL A 196 -4.11 9.19 27.07
CA VAL A 196 -3.85 10.21 28.11
C VAL A 196 -4.69 9.99 29.38
N ARG A 197 -5.79 9.25 29.28
CA ARG A 197 -6.69 8.94 30.41
C ARG A 197 -6.27 7.71 31.22
N LEU A 198 -5.29 6.94 30.76
CA LEU A 198 -4.74 5.76 31.43
C LEU A 198 -3.58 6.13 32.37
#